data_AF-A0A9D7RMN7-F1
#
_entry.id   AF-A0A9D7RMN7-F1
#
_cell.length_a   1.000
_cell.length_b   1.000
_cell.length_c   1.000
_cell.angle_alpha   90.00
_cell.angle_beta   90.00
_cell.angle_gamma   90.00
#
_symmetry.space_group_name_H-M   'P 1'
#
loop_
_entity.id
_entity.type
_entity.pdbx_description
1 polymer ?
#
loop_
_entity_poly.entity_id
_entity_poly.type
_entity_poly.pdbx_seq_one_letter_code
_entity_poly.pdbx_strand_id
1 'polypeptide(L)'
;MEAIDPQGFDTHLAGYHLLFPDQKAFGHLEAAVAQDADRPELIAPRLVSAVRSGDRVAFERWGKALKEKDHVAPGLWAAAKDLLLSVDQDGVLITAGEMDAYPTWGLQAASGERRDVLVVDERLLADPAYRQRVWTDARCVGPVPTSTEALIAALPGSSPRPVFLSMALGGRIDPSWEDELYVTGTAFRFSETPFDNIPVLEMRWVDLKKPMDAGPLSRNYLVPAVVLLKHFRAVGDEAGVARMERSVRALAQQLKVTNELYRTGILQH
;
A
#
# COMPACT_ATOMS: atom_id res chain seq x y z
N MET A 1 4.73 14.33 -38.40
CA MET A 1 3.83 14.13 -37.26
C MET A 1 2.93 12.99 -37.67
N GLU A 2 3.20 11.77 -37.21
CA GLU A 2 2.32 10.63 -37.49
C GLU A 2 0.94 10.91 -36.92
N ALA A 3 -0.11 10.62 -37.68
CA ALA A 3 -1.47 10.73 -37.21
C ALA A 3 -1.69 9.67 -36.14
N ILE A 4 -2.07 10.07 -34.92
CA ILE A 4 -2.46 9.14 -33.87
C ILE A 4 -3.73 8.43 -34.35
N ASP A 5 -3.65 7.10 -34.49
CA ASP A 5 -4.83 6.29 -34.81
C ASP A 5 -5.81 6.38 -33.63
N PRO A 6 -7.00 6.98 -33.82
CA PRO A 6 -8.00 7.14 -32.76
C PRO A 6 -8.56 5.81 -32.24
N GLN A 7 -8.30 4.69 -32.94
CA GLN A 7 -8.59 3.34 -32.48
C GLN A 7 -7.33 2.49 -32.35
N GLY A 8 -6.14 3.09 -32.29
CA GLY A 8 -4.89 2.37 -32.10
C GLY A 8 -4.61 1.99 -30.64
N PHE A 9 -3.63 1.11 -30.44
CA PHE A 9 -3.23 0.57 -29.15
C PHE A 9 -2.95 1.69 -28.13
N ASP A 10 -2.13 2.67 -28.52
CA ASP A 10 -1.72 3.78 -27.64
C ASP A 10 -2.91 4.64 -27.22
N THR A 11 -3.91 4.80 -28.10
CA THR A 11 -5.13 5.55 -27.80
C THR A 11 -5.99 4.82 -26.78
N HIS A 12 -6.14 3.51 -26.92
CA HIS A 12 -6.85 2.70 -25.95
C HIS A 12 -6.10 2.62 -24.62
N LEU A 13 -4.79 2.41 -24.62
CA LEU A 13 -4.00 2.38 -23.39
C LEU A 13 -4.02 3.73 -22.66
N ALA A 14 -3.91 4.85 -23.38
CA ALA A 14 -4.10 6.18 -22.81
C ALA A 14 -5.51 6.36 -22.21
N GLY A 15 -6.54 5.87 -22.91
CA GLY A 15 -7.92 5.84 -22.41
C GLY A 15 -8.09 5.06 -21.11
N TYR A 16 -7.39 3.93 -20.95
CA TYR A 16 -7.33 3.20 -19.68
C TYR A 16 -6.77 4.09 -18.56
N HIS A 17 -5.59 4.69 -18.75
CA HIS A 17 -4.95 5.50 -17.72
C HIS A 17 -5.73 6.76 -17.36
N LEU A 18 -6.38 7.40 -18.34
CA LEU A 18 -7.17 8.61 -18.13
C LEU A 18 -8.46 8.35 -17.36
N LEU A 19 -9.10 7.22 -17.59
CA LEU A 19 -10.40 6.90 -17.00
C LEU A 19 -10.29 6.05 -15.74
N PHE A 20 -9.15 5.41 -15.49
CA PHE A 20 -8.96 4.57 -14.32
C PHE A 20 -9.23 5.36 -13.02
N PRO A 21 -10.03 4.83 -12.07
CA PRO A 21 -10.50 3.44 -11.96
C PRO A 21 -11.93 3.17 -12.48
N ASP A 22 -12.54 4.06 -13.27
CA ASP A 22 -13.90 3.88 -13.82
C ASP A 22 -14.03 2.57 -14.60
N GLN A 23 -15.20 1.93 -14.54
CA GLN A 23 -15.49 0.69 -15.27
C GLN A 23 -15.18 0.80 -16.77
N LYS A 24 -15.36 1.98 -17.39
CA LYS A 24 -15.04 2.25 -18.79
C LYS A 24 -13.55 2.11 -19.11
N ALA A 25 -12.66 2.38 -18.15
CA ALA A 25 -11.22 2.20 -18.33
C ALA A 25 -10.89 0.76 -18.73
N PHE A 26 -11.57 -0.22 -18.14
CA PHE A 26 -11.34 -1.63 -18.45
C PHE A 26 -11.82 -2.02 -19.84
N GLY A 27 -12.83 -1.35 -20.40
CA GLY A 27 -13.19 -1.50 -21.82
C GLY A 27 -12.08 -1.05 -22.77
N HIS A 28 -11.40 0.05 -22.42
CA HIS A 28 -10.21 0.50 -23.14
C HIS A 28 -9.04 -0.48 -23.00
N LEU A 29 -8.83 -1.07 -21.82
CA LEU A 29 -7.80 -2.09 -21.63
C LEU A 29 -8.05 -3.31 -22.52
N GLU A 30 -9.28 -3.85 -22.56
CA GLU A 30 -9.60 -4.99 -23.43
C GLU A 30 -9.40 -4.67 -24.91
N ALA A 31 -9.72 -3.44 -25.34
CA ALA A 31 -9.48 -3.01 -26.71
C ALA A 31 -7.99 -2.89 -27.06
N ALA A 32 -7.15 -2.40 -26.14
CA ALA A 32 -5.69 -2.39 -26.32
C ALA A 32 -5.12 -3.82 -26.40
N VAL A 33 -5.59 -4.70 -25.51
CA VAL A 33 -5.23 -6.13 -25.49
C VAL A 33 -5.57 -6.84 -26.80
N ALA A 34 -6.71 -6.52 -27.41
CA ALA A 34 -7.14 -7.14 -28.66
C ALA A 34 -6.27 -6.77 -29.87
N GLN A 35 -5.55 -5.64 -29.80
CA GLN A 35 -4.68 -5.19 -30.88
C GLN A 35 -3.28 -5.77 -30.78
N ASP A 36 -2.69 -5.72 -29.58
CA ASP A 36 -1.39 -6.30 -29.33
C ASP A 36 -1.31 -6.77 -27.87
N ALA A 37 -1.51 -8.07 -27.68
CA ALA A 37 -1.64 -8.68 -26.38
C ALA A 37 -0.31 -8.78 -25.60
N ASP A 38 0.83 -8.72 -26.30
CA ASP A 38 2.16 -9.04 -25.75
C ASP A 38 2.98 -7.80 -25.34
N ARG A 39 2.40 -6.61 -25.51
CA ARG A 39 2.99 -5.33 -25.11
C ARG A 39 3.31 -5.29 -23.60
N PRO A 40 4.56 -4.98 -23.20
CA PRO A 40 4.94 -4.92 -21.79
C PRO A 40 4.17 -3.87 -20.99
N GLU A 41 3.70 -2.81 -21.64
CA GLU A 41 2.89 -1.75 -21.03
C GLU A 41 1.54 -2.27 -20.49
N LEU A 42 1.09 -3.45 -20.95
CA LEU A 42 -0.12 -4.10 -20.47
C LEU A 42 0.07 -4.90 -19.17
N ILE A 43 1.30 -5.15 -18.71
CA ILE A 43 1.56 -6.03 -17.56
C ILE A 43 0.84 -5.51 -16.31
N ALA A 44 1.08 -4.26 -15.92
CA ALA A 44 0.45 -3.67 -14.74
C ALA A 44 -1.08 -3.50 -14.90
N PRO A 45 -1.61 -2.95 -16.02
CA PRO A 45 -3.06 -2.91 -16.26
C PRO A 45 -3.76 -4.27 -16.20
N ARG A 46 -3.14 -5.33 -16.74
CA ARG A 46 -3.70 -6.68 -16.69
C ARG A 46 -3.60 -7.31 -15.31
N LEU A 47 -2.55 -7.03 -14.54
CA LEU A 47 -2.49 -7.42 -13.12
C LEU A 47 -3.63 -6.77 -12.34
N VAL A 48 -3.87 -5.48 -12.55
CA VAL A 48 -4.98 -4.74 -11.92
C VAL A 48 -6.33 -5.33 -12.33
N SER A 49 -6.53 -5.63 -13.61
CA SER A 49 -7.77 -6.27 -14.10
C SER A 49 -7.97 -7.66 -13.48
N ALA A 50 -6.90 -8.44 -13.31
CA ALA A 50 -6.95 -9.73 -12.63
C ALA A 50 -7.37 -9.60 -11.16
N VAL A 51 -6.80 -8.65 -10.42
CA VAL A 51 -7.22 -8.34 -9.05
C VAL A 51 -8.67 -7.85 -8.99
N ARG A 52 -9.06 -6.94 -9.92
CA ARG A 52 -10.43 -6.43 -10.02
C ARG A 52 -11.46 -7.48 -10.40
N SER A 53 -11.07 -8.59 -11.01
CA SER A 53 -11.99 -9.67 -11.38
C SER A 53 -11.94 -10.87 -10.44
N GLY A 54 -10.86 -11.00 -9.64
CA GLY A 54 -10.59 -12.19 -8.86
C GLY A 54 -9.99 -13.34 -9.69
N ASP A 55 -9.49 -13.07 -10.90
CA ASP A 55 -8.85 -14.09 -11.74
C ASP A 55 -7.47 -14.45 -11.18
N ARG A 56 -7.41 -15.56 -10.45
CA ARG A 56 -6.17 -16.03 -9.83
C ARG A 56 -5.13 -16.46 -10.85
N VAL A 57 -5.52 -17.02 -11.99
CA VAL A 57 -4.58 -17.49 -13.02
C VAL A 57 -3.92 -16.29 -13.67
N ALA A 58 -4.70 -15.27 -14.03
CA ALA A 58 -4.18 -14.02 -14.55
C ALA A 58 -3.33 -13.28 -13.51
N PHE A 59 -3.73 -13.27 -12.24
CA PHE A 59 -2.96 -12.65 -11.15
C PHE A 59 -1.55 -13.25 -11.04
N GLU A 60 -1.45 -14.58 -11.01
CA GLU A 60 -0.16 -15.27 -10.92
C GLU A 60 0.71 -14.99 -12.17
N ARG A 61 0.11 -15.04 -13.36
CA ARG A 61 0.79 -14.76 -14.63
C ARG A 61 1.36 -13.34 -14.68
N TRP A 62 0.52 -12.33 -14.43
CA TRP A 62 0.90 -10.94 -14.59
C TRP A 62 1.73 -10.42 -13.42
N GLY A 63 1.52 -10.92 -12.20
CA GLY A 63 2.38 -10.60 -11.06
C GLY A 63 3.79 -11.18 -11.22
N LYS A 64 3.92 -12.38 -11.79
CA LYS A 64 5.23 -12.93 -12.18
C LYS A 64 5.88 -12.12 -13.29
N ALA A 65 5.12 -11.76 -14.34
CA ALA A 65 5.61 -10.91 -15.41
C ALA A 65 6.07 -9.53 -14.91
N LEU A 66 5.37 -8.94 -13.93
CA LEU A 66 5.77 -7.69 -13.28
C LEU A 66 7.15 -7.84 -12.63
N LYS A 67 7.40 -8.93 -11.91
CA LYS A 67 8.70 -9.15 -11.26
C LYS A 67 9.84 -9.44 -12.26
N GLU A 68 9.54 -10.11 -13.38
CA GLU A 68 10.54 -10.57 -14.35
C GLU A 68 10.87 -9.54 -15.42
N LYS A 69 9.88 -8.78 -15.88
CA LYS A 69 9.96 -7.95 -17.09
C LYS A 69 9.90 -6.45 -16.80
N ASP A 70 9.60 -6.04 -15.57
CA ASP A 70 9.24 -4.66 -15.30
C ASP A 70 10.38 -3.79 -14.77
N HIS A 71 10.19 -2.48 -14.95
CA HIS A 71 11.03 -1.37 -14.52
C HIS A 71 10.72 -0.92 -13.08
N VAL A 72 10.12 -1.80 -12.25
CA VAL A 72 9.89 -1.48 -10.83
C VAL A 72 11.23 -1.33 -10.13
N ALA A 73 11.44 -0.16 -9.53
CA ALA A 73 12.69 0.16 -8.85
C ALA A 73 12.98 -0.84 -7.71
N PRO A 74 14.24 -1.28 -7.52
CA PRO A 74 14.63 -2.20 -6.44
C PRO A 74 14.13 -1.76 -5.05
N GLY A 75 14.19 -0.47 -4.75
CA GLY A 75 13.66 0.10 -3.51
C GLY A 75 12.17 -0.13 -3.29
N LEU A 76 11.34 -0.16 -4.35
CA LEU A 76 9.91 -0.43 -4.23
C LEU A 76 9.62 -1.88 -3.85
N TRP A 77 10.40 -2.84 -4.34
CA TRP A 77 10.29 -4.24 -3.90
C TRP A 77 10.65 -4.39 -2.42
N ALA A 78 11.72 -3.72 -1.98
CA ALA A 78 12.08 -3.70 -0.56
C ALA A 78 10.98 -3.03 0.29
N ALA A 79 10.39 -1.93 -0.19
CA ALA A 79 9.33 -1.23 0.52
C ALA A 79 8.04 -2.07 0.61
N ALA A 80 7.72 -2.85 -0.43
CA ALA A 80 6.60 -3.77 -0.40
C ALA A 80 6.80 -4.95 0.58
N LYS A 81 8.03 -5.46 0.72
CA LYS A 81 8.36 -6.44 1.77
C LYS A 81 8.18 -5.86 3.16
N ASP A 82 8.68 -4.66 3.36
CA ASP A 82 8.55 -3.92 4.62
C ASP A 82 7.07 -3.63 4.95
N LEU A 83 6.27 -3.28 3.93
CA LEU A 83 4.83 -3.09 4.07
C LEU A 83 4.11 -4.38 4.46
N LEU A 84 4.40 -5.50 3.79
CA LEU A 84 3.87 -6.81 4.17
C LEU A 84 4.27 -7.22 5.58
N LEU A 85 5.52 -6.96 5.99
CA LEU A 85 6.00 -7.22 7.35
C LEU A 85 5.27 -6.37 8.40
N SER A 86 4.76 -5.21 8.00
CA SER A 86 3.99 -4.28 8.85
C SER A 86 2.54 -4.74 9.09
N VAL A 87 2.14 -5.90 8.55
CA VAL A 87 0.77 -6.42 8.64
C VAL A 87 0.76 -7.73 9.41
N ASP A 88 -0.18 -7.87 10.35
CA ASP A 88 -0.38 -9.11 11.11
C ASP A 88 -0.77 -10.28 10.21
N GLN A 89 -0.63 -11.49 10.74
CA GLN A 89 -1.06 -12.70 10.04
C GLN A 89 -2.53 -12.59 9.62
N ASP A 90 -2.82 -12.99 8.38
CA ASP A 90 -4.15 -12.99 7.77
C ASP A 90 -4.81 -11.59 7.70
N GLY A 91 -4.03 -10.51 7.79
CA GLY A 91 -4.56 -9.15 7.77
C GLY A 91 -5.17 -8.72 6.43
N VAL A 92 -6.00 -7.69 6.47
CA VAL A 92 -6.49 -6.93 5.30
C VAL A 92 -5.70 -5.64 5.21
N LEU A 93 -4.98 -5.43 4.12
CA LEU A 93 -4.16 -4.24 3.89
C LEU A 93 -4.77 -3.38 2.78
N ILE A 94 -5.23 -2.19 3.14
CA ILE A 94 -5.68 -1.16 2.18
C ILE A 94 -4.46 -0.38 1.70
N THR A 95 -4.29 -0.28 0.39
CA THR A 95 -3.13 0.29 -0.30
C THR A 95 -3.52 1.43 -1.23
N ALA A 96 -2.53 2.24 -1.59
CA ALA A 96 -2.69 3.49 -2.31
C ALA A 96 -2.64 3.36 -3.84
N GLY A 97 -2.17 2.23 -4.36
CA GLY A 97 -2.14 1.93 -5.79
C GLY A 97 -0.79 1.46 -6.30
N GLU A 98 -0.26 2.14 -7.32
CA GLU A 98 0.84 1.61 -8.14
C GLU A 98 2.15 1.39 -7.37
N MET A 99 2.48 2.29 -6.43
CA MET A 99 3.76 2.21 -5.73
C MET A 99 3.79 1.18 -4.60
N ASP A 100 2.64 0.86 -3.99
CA ASP A 100 2.57 -0.06 -2.85
C ASP A 100 1.79 -1.35 -3.19
N ALA A 101 0.61 -1.27 -3.80
CA ALA A 101 -0.20 -2.43 -4.16
C ALA A 101 0.50 -3.32 -5.20
N TYR A 102 0.99 -2.74 -6.31
CA TYR A 102 1.48 -3.56 -7.43
C TYR A 102 2.75 -4.33 -7.08
N PRO A 103 3.78 -3.74 -6.44
CA PRO A 103 4.95 -4.50 -6.02
C PRO A 103 4.57 -5.53 -4.96
N THR A 104 3.60 -5.24 -4.08
CA THR A 104 3.11 -6.22 -3.11
C THR A 104 2.46 -7.43 -3.78
N TRP A 105 1.57 -7.20 -4.74
CA TRP A 105 0.95 -8.25 -5.55
C TRP A 105 1.98 -9.05 -6.35
N GLY A 106 2.98 -8.37 -6.92
CA GLY A 106 4.10 -9.02 -7.62
C GLY A 106 4.88 -9.97 -6.72
N LEU A 107 5.16 -9.58 -5.47
CA LEU A 107 5.81 -10.46 -4.49
C LEU A 107 4.93 -11.66 -4.10
N GLN A 108 3.63 -11.43 -3.87
CA GLN A 108 2.66 -12.47 -3.54
C GLN A 108 2.51 -13.51 -4.66
N ALA A 109 2.39 -13.04 -5.91
CA ALA A 109 2.28 -13.88 -7.09
C ALA A 109 3.60 -14.63 -7.33
N ALA A 110 4.70 -13.90 -7.56
CA ALA A 110 5.94 -14.49 -8.05
C ALA A 110 6.72 -15.30 -7.00
N SER A 111 6.54 -15.01 -5.71
CA SER A 111 7.39 -15.59 -4.65
C SER A 111 6.61 -16.08 -3.43
N GLY A 112 5.28 -15.97 -3.44
CA GLY A 112 4.44 -16.46 -2.34
C GLY A 112 4.58 -15.69 -1.04
N GLU A 113 5.19 -14.51 -1.07
CA GLU A 113 5.44 -13.73 0.16
C GLU A 113 4.10 -13.27 0.75
N ARG A 114 3.82 -13.67 2.00
CA ARG A 114 2.64 -13.24 2.78
C ARG A 114 1.32 -13.36 2.00
N ARG A 115 1.09 -14.52 1.35
CA ARG A 115 -0.20 -14.83 0.68
C ARG A 115 -1.40 -14.86 1.64
N ASP A 116 -1.15 -14.90 2.94
CA ASP A 116 -2.17 -14.73 3.98
C ASP A 116 -2.77 -13.31 3.99
N VAL A 117 -2.00 -12.28 3.60
CA VAL A 117 -2.47 -10.90 3.60
C VAL A 117 -3.35 -10.62 2.39
N LEU A 118 -4.56 -10.13 2.62
CA LEU A 118 -5.42 -9.62 1.55
C LEU A 118 -5.00 -8.18 1.23
N VAL A 119 -4.43 -7.96 0.05
CA VAL A 119 -3.95 -6.65 -0.37
C VAL A 119 -4.99 -6.01 -1.29
N VAL A 120 -5.55 -4.89 -0.85
CA VAL A 120 -6.66 -4.19 -1.49
C VAL A 120 -6.18 -2.84 -1.99
N ASP A 121 -6.25 -2.59 -3.29
CA ASP A 121 -6.07 -1.23 -3.83
C ASP A 121 -7.35 -0.42 -3.58
N GLU A 122 -7.22 0.66 -2.83
CA GLU A 122 -8.31 1.56 -2.47
C GLU A 122 -9.06 2.09 -3.70
N ARG A 123 -8.33 2.38 -4.79
CA ARG A 123 -8.92 2.96 -6.01
C ARG A 123 -9.93 2.02 -6.66
N LEU A 124 -9.73 0.71 -6.54
CA LEU A 124 -10.63 -0.29 -7.09
C LEU A 124 -11.92 -0.42 -6.28
N LEU A 125 -11.96 0.09 -5.03
CA LEU A 125 -13.17 0.08 -4.20
C LEU A 125 -14.29 0.97 -4.77
N ALA A 126 -14.05 1.77 -5.82
CA ALA A 126 -15.13 2.41 -6.56
C ALA A 126 -16.05 1.40 -7.27
N ASP A 127 -15.53 0.23 -7.67
CA ASP A 127 -16.28 -0.84 -8.33
C ASP A 127 -17.10 -1.66 -7.29
N PRO A 128 -18.44 -1.69 -7.39
CA PRO A 128 -19.29 -2.46 -6.47
C PRO A 128 -18.98 -3.95 -6.44
N ALA A 129 -18.61 -4.56 -7.58
CA ALA A 129 -18.27 -5.98 -7.63
C ALA A 129 -16.93 -6.25 -6.93
N TYR A 130 -15.98 -5.33 -7.04
CA TYR A 130 -14.72 -5.42 -6.29
C TYR A 130 -14.95 -5.27 -4.79
N ARG A 131 -15.74 -4.27 -4.35
CA ARG A 131 -16.13 -4.12 -2.93
C ARG A 131 -16.77 -5.39 -2.38
N GLN A 132 -17.72 -5.97 -3.11
CA GLN A 132 -18.38 -7.21 -2.70
C GLN A 132 -17.39 -8.36 -2.48
N ARG A 133 -16.42 -8.54 -3.37
CA ARG A 133 -15.40 -9.59 -3.20
C ARG A 133 -14.47 -9.28 -2.05
N VAL A 134 -13.99 -8.04 -1.91
CA VAL A 134 -13.17 -7.63 -0.76
C VAL A 134 -13.90 -7.92 0.55
N TRP A 135 -15.20 -7.60 0.63
CA TRP A 135 -16.02 -7.88 1.81
C TRP A 135 -16.06 -9.38 2.13
N THR A 136 -16.27 -10.23 1.11
CA THR A 136 -16.28 -11.69 1.24
C THR A 136 -14.92 -12.26 1.62
N ASP A 137 -13.84 -11.85 0.93
CA ASP A 137 -12.48 -12.34 1.17
C ASP A 137 -11.94 -11.86 2.53
N ALA A 138 -12.38 -10.67 2.97
CA ALA A 138 -12.16 -10.19 4.32
C ALA A 138 -12.99 -10.95 5.37
N ARG A 139 -13.87 -11.87 4.97
CA ARG A 139 -14.78 -12.62 5.85
C ARG A 139 -15.70 -11.71 6.68
N CYS A 140 -16.12 -10.60 6.09
CA CYS A 140 -16.98 -9.66 6.80
C CYS A 140 -18.41 -10.18 6.96
N VAL A 141 -19.07 -9.77 8.03
CA VAL A 141 -20.50 -10.01 8.28
C VAL A 141 -21.33 -8.76 8.00
N GLY A 142 -22.60 -8.94 7.64
CA GLY A 142 -23.50 -7.82 7.36
C GLY A 142 -23.47 -7.34 5.90
N PRO A 143 -24.24 -6.28 5.57
CA PRO A 143 -24.38 -5.77 4.22
C PRO A 143 -23.08 -5.10 3.74
N VAL A 144 -22.78 -5.25 2.45
CA VAL A 144 -21.61 -4.59 1.84
C VAL A 144 -21.83 -3.08 1.75
N PRO A 145 -20.91 -2.26 2.28
CA PRO A 145 -21.01 -0.82 2.16
C PRO A 145 -20.98 -0.32 0.70
N THR A 146 -21.69 0.77 0.44
CA THR A 146 -21.92 1.28 -0.91
C THR A 146 -20.86 2.26 -1.41
N SER A 147 -19.97 2.76 -0.53
CA SER A 147 -18.84 3.62 -0.87
C SER A 147 -17.52 3.05 -0.38
N THR A 148 -16.40 3.60 -0.88
CA THR A 148 -15.05 3.23 -0.46
C THR A 148 -14.81 3.54 1.02
N GLU A 149 -15.17 4.74 1.45
CA GLU A 149 -14.97 5.24 2.81
C GLU A 149 -15.79 4.42 3.80
N ALA A 150 -17.07 4.18 3.48
CA ALA A 150 -17.96 3.37 4.30
C ALA A 150 -17.48 1.90 4.40
N LEU A 151 -16.87 1.36 3.34
CA LEU A 151 -16.27 0.02 3.38
C LEU A 151 -15.08 0.01 4.33
N ILE A 152 -14.13 0.92 4.17
CA ILE A 152 -12.91 0.98 5.00
C ILE A 152 -13.28 1.17 6.48
N ALA A 153 -14.21 2.08 6.79
CA ALA A 153 -14.69 2.32 8.14
C ALA A 153 -15.34 1.10 8.78
N ALA A 154 -16.07 0.29 8.01
CA ALA A 154 -16.80 -0.86 8.56
C ALA A 154 -15.93 -2.11 8.72
N LEU A 155 -14.76 -2.18 8.07
CA LEU A 155 -13.89 -3.38 8.09
C LEU A 155 -13.50 -3.80 9.52
N PRO A 156 -13.00 -2.92 10.42
CA PRO A 156 -12.55 -3.34 11.75
C PRO A 156 -13.64 -3.98 12.61
N GLY A 157 -14.88 -3.46 12.53
CA GLY A 157 -16.03 -3.99 13.27
C GLY A 157 -16.73 -5.18 12.61
N SER A 158 -16.53 -5.39 11.30
CA SER A 158 -17.26 -6.42 10.53
C SER A 158 -16.42 -7.65 10.18
N SER A 159 -15.09 -7.55 10.21
CA SER A 159 -14.17 -8.62 9.82
C SER A 159 -13.48 -9.27 11.04
N PRO A 160 -13.30 -10.59 11.06
CA PRO A 160 -12.42 -11.24 12.02
C PRO A 160 -10.93 -11.05 11.68
N ARG A 161 -10.60 -10.49 10.50
CA ARG A 161 -9.22 -10.26 10.04
C ARG A 161 -8.77 -8.88 10.50
N PRO A 162 -7.55 -8.73 11.03
CA PRO A 162 -7.06 -7.43 11.44
C PRO A 162 -6.86 -6.51 10.23
N VAL A 163 -7.27 -5.25 10.35
CA VAL A 163 -7.31 -4.29 9.24
C VAL A 163 -6.13 -3.34 9.34
N PHE A 164 -5.52 -3.03 8.20
CA PHE A 164 -4.35 -2.19 8.09
C PHE A 164 -4.50 -1.19 6.94
N LEU A 165 -4.03 0.03 7.17
CA LEU A 165 -3.97 1.10 6.18
C LEU A 165 -2.51 1.41 5.85
N SER A 166 -2.14 1.32 4.57
CA SER A 166 -0.84 1.77 4.08
C SER A 166 -0.68 3.27 4.35
N MET A 167 0.48 3.68 4.87
CA MET A 167 0.80 5.10 5.07
C MET A 167 0.81 5.89 3.74
N ALA A 168 0.95 5.20 2.60
CA ALA A 168 0.89 5.80 1.27
C ALA A 168 -0.51 6.33 0.91
N LEU A 169 -1.56 5.95 1.65
CA LEU A 169 -2.89 6.54 1.49
C LEU A 169 -2.86 8.04 1.80
N GLY A 170 -1.99 8.48 2.72
CA GLY A 170 -1.78 9.88 3.04
C GLY A 170 -3.08 10.59 3.39
N GLY A 171 -3.37 11.71 2.70
CA GLY A 171 -4.58 12.50 2.90
C GLY A 171 -5.90 11.82 2.50
N ARG A 172 -5.87 10.57 2.01
CA ARG A 172 -7.08 9.74 1.81
C ARG A 172 -7.53 9.02 3.09
N ILE A 173 -6.71 9.02 4.13
CA ILE A 173 -7.13 8.52 5.45
C ILE A 173 -8.03 9.57 6.08
N ASP A 174 -9.21 9.15 6.54
CA ASP A 174 -10.13 10.04 7.25
C ASP A 174 -9.50 10.49 8.58
N PRO A 175 -9.36 11.80 8.83
CA PRO A 175 -8.76 12.29 10.06
C PRO A 175 -9.56 11.94 11.32
N SER A 176 -10.85 11.61 11.20
CA SER A 176 -11.66 11.17 12.34
C SER A 176 -11.24 9.81 12.91
N TRP A 177 -10.42 9.03 12.17
CA TRP A 177 -9.90 7.74 12.63
C TRP A 177 -8.57 7.86 13.38
N GLU A 178 -8.03 9.06 13.62
CA GLU A 178 -6.68 9.25 14.20
C GLU A 178 -6.46 8.42 15.49
N ASP A 179 -7.44 8.41 16.40
CA ASP A 179 -7.37 7.68 17.69
C ASP A 179 -7.52 6.15 17.54
N GLU A 180 -7.87 5.67 16.34
CA GLU A 180 -8.08 4.26 16.01
C GLU A 180 -6.94 3.70 15.14
N LEU A 181 -5.94 4.52 14.80
CA LEU A 181 -4.83 4.18 13.92
C LEU A 181 -3.51 4.02 14.68
N TYR A 182 -3.04 2.79 14.71
CA TYR A 182 -1.86 2.41 15.48
C TYR A 182 -0.69 2.06 14.57
N VAL A 183 0.44 2.75 14.71
CA VAL A 183 1.61 2.53 13.85
C VAL A 183 2.25 1.18 14.15
N THR A 184 2.36 0.30 13.15
CA THR A 184 2.95 -1.04 13.31
C THR A 184 4.04 -1.36 12.27
N GLY A 185 4.64 -0.31 11.71
CA GLY A 185 5.67 -0.35 10.67
C GLY A 185 5.41 0.77 9.68
N THR A 186 5.32 0.46 8.38
CA THR A 186 4.87 1.40 7.32
C THR A 186 3.37 1.31 7.03
N ALA A 187 2.61 0.70 7.95
CA ALA A 187 1.16 0.65 7.95
C ALA A 187 0.62 1.03 9.33
N PHE A 188 -0.62 1.53 9.35
CA PHE A 188 -1.42 1.68 10.55
C PHE A 188 -2.29 0.44 10.71
N ARG A 189 -2.32 -0.16 11.89
CA ARG A 189 -3.41 -1.06 12.28
C ARG A 189 -4.63 -0.20 12.58
N PHE A 190 -5.77 -0.53 11.98
CA PHE A 190 -7.04 0.15 12.23
C PHE A 190 -7.87 -0.68 13.22
N SER A 191 -8.16 -0.10 14.39
CA SER A 191 -8.77 -0.81 15.51
C SER A 191 -9.69 0.10 16.33
N GLU A 192 -10.97 -0.25 16.43
CA GLU A 192 -11.98 0.44 17.27
C GLU A 192 -11.70 0.29 18.78
N THR A 193 -10.84 -0.65 19.16
CA THR A 193 -10.39 -0.86 20.54
C THR A 193 -8.94 -0.46 20.72
N PRO A 194 -8.55 0.05 21.92
CA PRO A 194 -7.16 0.35 22.24
C PRO A 194 -6.22 -0.81 21.93
N PHE A 195 -5.09 -0.51 21.28
CA PHE A 195 -4.08 -1.50 20.90
C PHE A 195 -2.68 -1.02 21.30
N ASP A 196 -1.98 -1.81 22.12
CA ASP A 196 -0.60 -1.51 22.47
C ASP A 196 0.33 -1.89 21.32
N ASN A 197 0.62 -0.90 20.47
CA ASN A 197 1.37 -1.10 19.24
C ASN A 197 2.89 -1.00 19.42
N ILE A 198 3.37 -0.46 20.54
CA ILE A 198 4.80 -0.17 20.70
C ILE A 198 5.65 -1.44 20.65
N PRO A 199 5.34 -2.54 21.38
CA PRO A 199 6.16 -3.76 21.31
C PRO A 199 6.20 -4.38 19.91
N VAL A 200 5.06 -4.34 19.20
CA VAL A 200 4.95 -4.85 17.82
C VAL A 200 5.78 -3.99 16.87
N LEU A 201 5.70 -2.67 17.02
CA LEU A 201 6.45 -1.74 16.21
C LEU A 201 7.96 -1.85 16.45
N GLU A 202 8.41 -1.98 17.69
CA GLU A 202 9.83 -2.16 18.02
C GLU A 202 10.40 -3.42 17.37
N MET A 203 9.70 -4.54 17.51
CA MET A 203 10.10 -5.82 16.91
C MET A 203 10.24 -5.68 15.38
N ARG A 204 9.20 -5.18 14.71
CA ARG A 204 9.21 -5.02 13.25
C ARG A 204 10.25 -4.00 12.80
N TRP A 205 10.45 -2.92 13.56
CA TRP A 205 11.39 -1.87 13.23
C TRP A 205 12.80 -2.40 13.02
N VAL A 206 13.23 -3.42 13.77
CA VAL A 206 14.54 -4.06 13.62
C VAL A 206 14.67 -4.74 12.24
N ASP A 207 13.60 -5.35 11.75
CA ASP A 207 13.63 -6.18 10.55
C ASP A 207 13.35 -5.41 9.25
N LEU A 208 12.62 -4.29 9.33
CA LEU A 208 12.35 -3.40 8.20
C LEU A 208 13.66 -2.91 7.56
N LYS A 209 13.77 -3.04 6.24
CA LYS A 209 14.95 -2.64 5.44
C LYS A 209 15.08 -1.14 5.21
N LYS A 210 13.97 -0.40 5.24
CA LYS A 210 13.92 1.07 5.12
C LYS A 210 14.63 1.56 3.84
N PRO A 211 14.26 1.06 2.65
CA PRO A 211 14.85 1.52 1.40
C PRO A 211 14.66 3.03 1.22
N MET A 212 15.72 3.72 0.85
CA MET A 212 15.71 5.18 0.61
C MET A 212 15.51 5.53 -0.86
N ASP A 213 15.57 4.54 -1.74
CA ASP A 213 15.36 4.61 -3.18
C ASP A 213 13.95 4.15 -3.62
N ALA A 214 13.01 4.03 -2.68
CA ALA A 214 11.60 3.69 -2.92
C ALA A 214 10.73 4.90 -3.29
N GLY A 215 11.34 5.98 -3.79
CA GLY A 215 10.64 7.23 -4.12
C GLY A 215 9.90 7.84 -2.91
N PRO A 216 8.64 8.27 -3.05
CA PRO A 216 7.87 8.85 -1.96
C PRO A 216 7.67 7.91 -0.77
N LEU A 217 7.63 6.59 -0.99
CA LEU A 217 7.40 5.60 0.09
C LEU A 217 8.52 5.58 1.12
N SER A 218 9.74 6.00 0.76
CA SER A 218 10.85 6.13 1.70
C SER A 218 10.54 7.09 2.86
N ARG A 219 9.60 8.03 2.69
CA ARG A 219 9.17 8.94 3.76
C ARG A 219 8.32 8.25 4.83
N ASN A 220 7.67 7.14 4.52
CA ASN A 220 6.81 6.43 5.46
C ASN A 220 7.59 5.87 6.66
N TYR A 221 8.92 5.70 6.55
CA TYR A 221 9.75 5.24 7.67
C TYR A 221 9.99 6.32 8.75
N LEU A 222 9.70 7.59 8.47
CA LEU A 222 9.83 8.66 9.48
C LEU A 222 8.81 8.52 10.60
N VAL A 223 7.56 8.20 10.25
CA VAL A 223 6.45 8.05 11.21
C VAL A 223 6.77 7.03 12.31
N PRO A 224 7.06 5.75 12.01
CA PRO A 224 7.40 4.76 13.03
C PRO A 224 8.67 5.13 13.82
N ALA A 225 9.67 5.73 13.17
CA ALA A 225 10.88 6.16 13.87
C ALA A 225 10.58 7.23 14.92
N VAL A 226 9.72 8.19 14.60
CA VAL A 226 9.32 9.27 15.49
C VAL A 226 8.40 8.75 16.61
N VAL A 227 7.49 7.83 16.32
CA VAL A 227 6.64 7.20 17.35
C VAL A 227 7.50 6.50 18.40
N LEU A 228 8.47 5.69 17.98
CA LEU A 228 9.39 5.01 18.89
C LEU A 228 10.26 6.01 19.67
N LEU A 229 10.77 7.07 19.02
CA LEU A 229 11.52 8.12 19.72
C LEU A 229 10.68 8.79 20.81
N LYS A 230 9.43 9.14 20.51
CA LYS A 230 8.50 9.73 21.49
C LYS A 230 8.23 8.78 22.64
N HIS A 231 8.03 7.49 22.35
CA HIS A 231 7.84 6.46 23.37
C HIS A 231 9.05 6.38 24.32
N PHE A 232 10.26 6.18 23.80
CA PHE A 232 11.46 6.06 24.64
C PHE A 232 11.72 7.31 25.48
N ARG A 233 11.41 8.50 24.96
CA ARG A 233 11.45 9.75 25.75
C ARG A 233 10.44 9.72 26.90
N ALA A 234 9.21 9.27 26.65
CA ALA A 234 8.15 9.24 27.65
C ALA A 234 8.44 8.26 28.81
N VAL A 235 9.08 7.12 28.52
CA VAL A 235 9.43 6.11 29.54
C VAL A 235 10.82 6.31 30.15
N GLY A 236 11.59 7.31 29.69
CA GLY A 236 12.92 7.61 30.20
C GLY A 236 14.01 6.60 29.79
N ASP A 237 13.82 5.86 28.69
CA ASP A 237 14.85 4.94 28.16
C ASP A 237 15.90 5.72 27.36
N GLU A 238 16.96 6.17 28.02
CA GLU A 238 18.05 6.93 27.41
C GLU A 238 18.73 6.20 26.24
N ALA A 239 18.88 4.87 26.33
CA ALA A 239 19.51 4.07 25.28
C ALA A 239 18.60 3.98 24.05
N GLY A 240 17.30 3.78 24.27
CA GLY A 240 16.25 3.84 23.25
C GLY A 240 16.18 5.21 22.57
N VAL A 241 16.20 6.29 23.34
CA VAL A 241 16.23 7.67 22.83
C VAL A 241 17.44 7.89 21.94
N ALA A 242 18.65 7.58 22.41
CA ALA A 242 19.87 7.78 21.63
C ALA A 242 19.91 6.94 20.33
N ARG A 243 19.35 5.73 20.35
CA ARG A 243 19.23 4.87 19.17
C ARG A 243 18.23 5.45 18.15
N MET A 244 17.04 5.82 18.62
CA MET A 244 15.99 6.30 17.72
C MET A 244 16.27 7.71 17.21
N GLU A 245 16.89 8.58 18.01
CA GLU A 245 17.27 9.91 17.55
C GLU A 245 18.31 9.86 16.43
N ARG A 246 19.33 8.99 16.55
CA ARG A 246 20.27 8.74 15.45
C ARG A 246 19.56 8.26 14.19
N SER A 247 18.59 7.36 14.34
CA SER A 247 17.80 6.83 13.22
C SER A 247 16.96 7.92 12.55
N VAL A 248 16.24 8.74 13.33
CA VAL A 248 15.44 9.86 12.81
C VAL A 248 16.34 10.88 12.11
N ARG A 249 17.49 11.24 12.68
CA ARG A 249 18.45 12.17 12.04
C ARG A 249 18.98 11.64 10.71
N ALA A 250 19.35 10.36 10.65
CA ALA A 250 19.82 9.72 9.42
C ALA A 250 18.75 9.72 8.32
N LEU A 251 17.52 9.31 8.65
CA LEU A 251 16.39 9.33 7.72
C LEU A 251 16.11 10.77 7.25
N ALA A 252 16.08 11.73 8.16
CA ALA A 252 15.79 13.13 7.84
C ALA A 252 16.82 13.72 6.88
N GLN A 253 18.10 13.39 7.06
CA GLN A 253 19.17 13.83 6.17
C GLN A 253 19.03 13.21 4.78
N GLN A 254 18.80 11.90 4.69
CA GLN A 254 18.66 11.18 3.42
C GLN A 254 17.42 11.65 2.64
N LEU A 255 16.32 11.91 3.33
CA LEU A 255 15.05 12.38 2.76
C LEU A 255 15.01 13.90 2.55
N LYS A 256 16.04 14.63 2.99
CA LYS A 256 16.17 16.10 2.93
C LYS A 256 15.02 16.83 3.65
N VAL A 257 14.59 16.32 4.81
CA VAL A 257 13.52 16.89 5.65
C VAL A 257 14.00 17.35 7.03
N THR A 258 15.32 17.41 7.27
CA THR A 258 15.89 17.80 8.57
C THR A 258 15.32 19.11 9.13
N ASN A 259 15.17 20.14 8.30
CA ASN A 259 14.65 21.44 8.72
C ASN A 259 13.17 21.38 9.15
N GLU A 260 12.38 20.51 8.53
CA GLU A 260 10.98 20.28 8.89
C GLU A 260 10.85 19.64 10.27
N LEU A 261 11.72 18.66 10.56
CA LEU A 261 11.73 17.98 11.86
C LEU A 261 12.19 18.90 13.01
N TYR A 262 13.07 19.87 12.75
CA TYR A 262 13.40 20.89 13.74
C TYR A 262 12.22 21.84 13.98
N ARG A 263 11.56 22.32 12.92
CA ARG A 263 10.41 23.24 13.05
C ARG A 263 9.24 22.63 13.82
N THR A 264 9.05 21.32 13.70
CA THR A 264 8.00 20.56 14.39
C THR A 264 8.40 20.12 15.80
N GLY A 265 9.61 20.44 16.26
CA GLY A 265 10.12 20.08 17.59
C GLY A 265 10.40 18.59 17.79
N ILE A 266 10.36 17.79 16.71
CA ILE A 266 10.66 16.35 16.75
C ILE A 266 12.15 16.15 17.05
N LEU A 267 13.00 16.87 16.31
CA LEU A 267 14.43 16.98 16.59
C LEU A 267 14.69 18.25 17.39
N GLN A 268 15.55 18.13 18.41
CA GLN A 268 16.03 19.25 19.21
C GLN A 268 17.39 19.70 18.68
N HIS A 269 17.64 21.01 18.72
CA HIS A 269 18.89 21.63 18.33
C HIS A 269 20.06 21.18 19.19
#